data_AF-W1YF59-F1
#
_entry.id   AF-W1YF59-F1
#
_cell.length_a   1.000
_cell.length_b   1.000
_cell.length_c   1.000
_cell.angle_alpha   90.00
_cell.angle_beta   90.00
_cell.angle_gamma   90.00
#
_symmetry.space_group_name_H-M   'P 1'
#
loop_
_entity.id
_entity.type
_entity.pdbx_description
1 polymer ?
#
loop_
_entity_poly.entity_id
_entity_poly.type
_entity_poly.pdbx_seq_one_letter_code
_entity_poly.pdbx_strand_id
1 'polypeptide(L)' 'SDDVEMMLEANRIGGRHGLGMSDQIENRIIEAKSRGIYEAPGMALLHIAYERLLTGIHNEDTIEQYHAHGRQLGRLL' A
#
# COMPACT_ATOMS: atom_id res chain seq x y z
N SER A 1 0.02 -11.37 -17.88
CA SER A 1 -1.24 -11.77 -18.52
C SER A 1 -2.19 -12.48 -17.58
N ASP A 2 -1.77 -12.84 -16.36
CA ASP A 2 -2.61 -13.36 -15.27
C ASP A 2 -2.60 -12.40 -14.08
N ASP A 3 -1.42 -11.89 -13.68
CA ASP A 3 -1.29 -10.90 -12.59
C ASP A 3 -2.14 -9.62 -12.80
N VAL A 4 -2.29 -9.19 -14.06
CA VAL A 4 -3.15 -8.05 -14.41
C VAL A 4 -4.62 -8.38 -14.16
N GLU A 5 -5.06 -9.59 -14.51
CA GLU A 5 -6.43 -10.05 -14.29
C GLU A 5 -6.71 -10.23 -12.79
N MET A 6 -5.77 -10.81 -12.04
CA MET A 6 -5.81 -10.86 -10.57
C MET A 6 -5.96 -9.46 -9.97
N MET A 7 -5.17 -8.50 -10.44
CA MET A 7 -5.22 -7.12 -9.95
C MET A 7 -6.56 -6.44 -10.28
N LEU A 8 -7.10 -6.68 -11.47
CA LEU A 8 -8.43 -6.18 -11.87
C LEU A 8 -9.53 -6.76 -11.00
N GLU A 9 -9.48 -8.05 -10.68
CA GLU A 9 -10.45 -8.67 -9.79
C GLU A 9 -10.30 -8.17 -8.34
N ALA A 10 -9.06 -8.00 -7.85
CA ALA A 10 -8.81 -7.38 -6.55
C ALA A 10 -9.38 -5.96 -6.46
N ASN A 11 -9.22 -5.16 -7.52
CA ASN A 11 -9.85 -3.83 -7.64
C ASN A 11 -11.37 -3.92 -7.59
N ARG A 12 -11.97 -4.88 -8.31
CA ARG A 12 -13.42 -5.09 -8.30
C ARG A 12 -13.91 -5.45 -6.90
N ILE A 13 -13.20 -6.33 -6.19
CA ILE A 13 -13.53 -6.75 -4.82
C ILE A 13 -13.44 -5.56 -3.86
N GLY A 14 -12.27 -4.92 -3.76
CA GLY A 14 -12.06 -3.80 -2.84
C GLY A 14 -12.98 -2.61 -3.14
N GLY A 15 -13.21 -2.33 -4.43
CA GLY A 15 -14.04 -1.22 -4.89
C GLY A 15 -15.50 -1.31 -4.44
N ARG A 16 -16.08 -2.53 -4.38
CA ARG A 16 -17.45 -2.72 -3.86
C ARG A 16 -17.62 -2.33 -2.38
N HIS A 17 -16.52 -2.24 -1.64
CA HIS A 17 -16.52 -1.93 -0.21
C HIS A 17 -15.90 -0.56 0.10
N GLY A 18 -15.46 0.20 -0.90
CA GLY A 18 -14.72 1.46 -0.69
C GLY A 18 -13.39 1.27 0.05
N LEU A 19 -12.81 0.06 0.00
CA LEU A 19 -11.55 -0.24 0.68
C LEU A 19 -10.41 0.55 0.04
N GLY A 20 -9.47 1.04 0.85
CA GLY A 20 -8.27 1.72 0.36
C GLY A 20 -8.46 3.19 -0.01
N MET A 21 -9.55 3.83 0.41
CA MET A 21 -9.69 5.29 0.34
C MET A 21 -8.90 5.97 1.46
N SER A 22 -8.26 7.10 1.15
CA SER A 22 -7.64 7.96 2.18
C SER A 22 -7.59 9.43 1.76
N ASP A 23 -7.52 10.31 2.76
CA ASP A 23 -7.31 11.76 2.59
C ASP A 23 -5.97 12.11 3.25
N GLN A 24 -5.02 12.60 2.45
CA GLN A 24 -3.65 12.84 2.91
C GLN A 24 -3.19 14.26 2.60
N ILE A 25 -2.47 14.84 3.56
CA ILE A 25 -1.62 16.01 3.33
C ILE A 25 -0.18 15.53 3.19
N GLU A 26 0.38 15.67 2.00
CA GLU A 26 1.70 15.15 1.66
C GLU A 26 2.71 16.26 1.37
N ASN A 27 3.99 15.92 1.46
CA ASN A 27 5.10 16.82 1.10
C ASN A 27 5.53 16.53 -0.35
N ARG A 28 5.51 17.55 -1.20
CA ARG A 28 6.01 17.48 -2.57
C ARG A 28 7.54 17.57 -2.60
N ILE A 29 8.12 17.11 -3.72
CA ILE A 29 9.58 17.22 -4.00
C ILE A 29 10.07 18.67 -3.85
N ILE A 30 9.24 19.65 -4.24
CA ILE A 30 9.55 21.08 -4.16
C ILE A 30 9.36 21.71 -2.76
N GLU A 31 9.30 20.88 -1.71
CA GLU A 31 9.16 21.32 -0.31
C GLU A 31 7.87 22.11 0.02
N ALA A 32 6.83 21.92 -0.80
CA ALA A 32 5.49 22.44 -0.56
C ALA A 32 4.52 21.32 -0.16
N LYS A 33 3.42 21.66 0.52
CA LYS A 33 2.37 20.69 0.88
C LYS A 33 1.25 20.64 -0.17
N SER A 34 0.64 19.48 -0.35
CA SER A 34 -0.64 19.31 -1.06
C SER A 34 -1.58 18.39 -0.30
N ARG A 35 -2.89 18.52 -0.57
CA ARG A 35 -3.92 17.60 -0.08
C ARG A 35 -4.50 16.80 -1.24
N GLY A 36 -4.66 15.49 -1.06
CA GLY A 36 -5.24 14.60 -2.05
C GLY A 36 -6.18 13.57 -1.44
N ILE A 37 -7.21 13.20 -2.20
CA ILE A 37 -8.07 12.04 -1.92
C ILE A 37 -7.64 10.93 -2.86
N TYR A 38 -7.33 9.75 -2.31
CA TYR A 38 -6.77 8.62 -3.05
C TYR A 38 -7.67 7.41 -2.97
N GLU A 39 -7.69 6.61 -4.04
CA GLU A 39 -8.37 5.32 -4.12
C GLU A 39 -7.40 4.26 -4.63
N ALA A 40 -7.20 3.18 -3.85
CA ALA A 40 -6.33 2.08 -4.25
C ALA A 40 -6.88 0.71 -3.78
N PRO A 41 -8.08 0.30 -4.25
CA PRO A 41 -8.84 -0.80 -3.66
C PRO A 41 -8.17 -2.16 -3.72
N GLY A 42 -7.63 -2.56 -4.88
CA GLY A 42 -6.95 -3.84 -5.00
C GLY A 42 -5.62 -3.86 -4.26
N MET A 43 -4.88 -2.74 -4.27
CA MET A 43 -3.60 -2.64 -3.56
C MET A 43 -3.81 -2.70 -2.05
N ALA A 44 -4.83 -2.04 -1.53
CA ALA A 44 -5.19 -2.12 -0.12
C ALA A 44 -5.55 -3.55 0.30
N LEU A 45 -6.34 -4.26 -0.51
CA LEU A 45 -6.70 -5.66 -0.26
C LEU A 45 -5.46 -6.56 -0.21
N LEU A 46 -4.59 -6.47 -1.22
CA LEU A 46 -3.38 -7.29 -1.31
C LEU A 46 -2.36 -6.93 -0.22
N HIS A 47 -2.23 -5.64 0.13
CA HIS A 47 -1.34 -5.19 1.19
C HIS A 47 -1.76 -5.74 2.56
N ILE A 48 -3.06 -5.74 2.89
CA ILE A 48 -3.57 -6.35 4.13
C ILE A 48 -3.22 -7.85 4.21
N ALA A 49 -3.41 -8.58 3.11
CA ALA A 49 -3.09 -10.00 3.06
C ALA A 49 -1.58 -10.25 3.21
N TYR A 50 -0.76 -9.47 2.50
CA TYR A 50 0.70 -9.58 2.56
C TYR A 50 1.26 -9.27 3.95
N GLU A 51 0.85 -8.16 4.57
CA GLU A 51 1.26 -7.78 5.93
C GLU A 51 0.88 -8.85 6.96
N ARG A 52 -0.30 -9.47 6.80
CA ARG A 52 -0.73 -10.54 7.69
C ARG A 52 0.13 -11.80 7.55
N LEU A 53 0.57 -12.13 6.34
CA LEU A 53 1.50 -13.24 6.13
C LEU A 53 2.90 -12.89 6.64
N LEU A 54 3.39 -11.67 6.36
CA LEU A 54 4.70 -11.19 6.81
C LEU A 54 4.86 -11.34 8.32
N THR A 55 3.86 -10.86 9.09
CA THR A 55 3.83 -10.95 10.56
C THR A 55 3.71 -12.38 11.10
N GLY A 56 3.22 -13.32 10.29
CA GLY A 56 3.12 -14.74 10.67
C GLY A 56 4.32 -15.60 10.26
N ILE A 57 5.23 -15.07 9.44
CA ILE A 57 6.34 -15.82 8.84
C ILE A 57 7.70 -15.31 9.32
N HIS A 58 7.89 -14.00 9.40
CA HIS A 58 9.19 -13.39 9.68
C HIS A 58 9.40 -13.11 11.17
N ASN A 59 10.67 -13.10 11.57
CA ASN A 59 11.07 -12.67 12.92
C ASN A 59 11.01 -11.13 13.05
N GLU A 60 11.10 -10.67 14.30
CA GLU A 60 10.94 -9.27 14.67
C GLU A 60 11.95 -8.34 13.96
N ASP A 61 13.24 -8.67 14.00
CA ASP A 61 14.29 -7.87 13.35
C ASP A 61 14.07 -7.73 11.83
N THR A 62 13.58 -8.79 11.17
CA THR A 62 13.30 -8.74 9.73
C THR A 62 12.10 -7.83 9.44
N ILE A 63 11.06 -7.88 10.27
CA ILE A 63 9.88 -7.00 10.14
C ILE A 63 10.27 -5.54 10.37
N GLU A 64 11.13 -5.27 11.36
CA GLU A 64 11.65 -3.93 11.61
C GLU A 64 12.40 -3.39 10.40
N GLN A 65 13.33 -4.18 9.85
CA GLN A 65 14.09 -3.81 8.66
C GLN A 65 13.19 -3.60 7.44
N TYR A 66 12.20 -4.48 7.24
CA TYR A 66 11.22 -4.36 6.16
C TYR A 66 10.49 -3.00 6.22
N HIS A 67 9.97 -2.61 7.38
CA HIS A 67 9.27 -1.34 7.52
C HIS A 67 10.20 -0.13 7.41
N ALA A 68 11.42 -0.21 7.95
CA ALA A 68 12.40 0.86 7.85
C ALA A 68 12.81 1.13 6.40
N HIS A 69 13.19 0.07 5.67
CA HIS A 69 13.57 0.16 4.26
C HIS A 69 12.37 0.54 3.38
N GLY A 70 11.18 0.02 3.67
CA GLY A 70 9.95 0.36 2.94
C GLY A 70 9.65 1.87 2.95
N ARG A 71 9.80 2.52 4.10
CA ARG A 71 9.61 3.99 4.21
C ARG A 71 10.67 4.78 3.43
N GLN A 72 11.93 4.34 3.48
CA GLN A 72 13.01 4.99 2.73
C GLN A 72 12.77 4.85 1.22
N LEU A 73 12.42 3.64 0.77
CA LEU A 73 12.10 3.37 -0.63
C LEU A 73 10.89 4.19 -1.11
N GLY A 74 9.85 4.30 -0.29
CA GLY A 74 8.66 5.10 -0.61
C GLY A 74 8.92 6.60 -0.78
N ARG A 75 10.04 7.13 -0.25
CA ARG A 75 10.48 8.50 -0.50
C ARG A 75 11.28 8.65 -1.80
N LEU A 76 11.88 7.56 -2.29
CA LEU A 76 12.69 7.55 -3.51
C LEU A 76 11.86 7.29 -4.78
N LEU A 77 10.74 6.58 -4.63
CA LEU A 77 9.74 6.37 -5.69
C LEU A 77 8.97 7.66 -5.99
#